data_AF-A0A8T7EXA2-F1
#
_entry.id   AF-A0A8T7EXA2-F1
#
_cell.length_a   1.000
_cell.length_b   1.000
_cell.length_c   1.000
_cell.angle_alpha   90.00
_cell.angle_beta   90.00
_cell.angle_gamma   90.00
#
_symmetry.space_group_name_H-M   'P 1'
#
loop_
_entity.id
_entity.type
_entity.pdbx_description
1 polymer ?
#
loop_
_entity_poly.entity_id
_entity_poly.type
_entity_poly.pdbx_seq_one_letter_code
_entity_poly.pdbx_strand_id
1 'polypeptide(L)'
;MYDHYWSPYQQGETAFYKAKRRAMLHNLWARIRRKPVQLLAFSKVEARLRLNIQHDRGVQDIALHQIVGSVGRATEFSKRFLPMRERSKERWSRVYAQAISPEGLPPIDVYQVDDTYFVIDGNHRVSVTRELGAKTIQAHVIELADADHVPA
;
A
#
# COMPACT_ATOMS: atom_id res chain seq x y z
N MET A 1 15.17 -21.76 31.33
CA MET A 1 13.88 -21.28 30.78
C MET A 1 14.18 -20.02 29.99
N TYR A 2 14.52 -20.14 28.71
CA TYR A 2 14.74 -18.98 27.84
C TYR A 2 13.40 -18.62 27.23
N ASP A 3 12.84 -17.48 27.62
CA ASP A 3 11.77 -16.85 26.84
C ASP A 3 12.27 -16.71 25.40
N HIS A 4 11.56 -17.31 24.46
CA HIS A 4 11.80 -17.10 23.03
C HIS A 4 11.36 -15.67 22.71
N TYR A 5 12.22 -14.69 23.01
CA TYR A 5 12.06 -13.32 22.54
C TYR A 5 12.26 -13.32 21.03
N TRP A 6 11.17 -13.52 20.29
CA TRP A 6 11.13 -13.28 18.85
C TRP A 6 11.49 -11.82 18.61
N SER A 7 12.61 -11.59 17.92
CA SER A 7 12.95 -10.23 17.52
C SER A 7 11.84 -9.66 16.62
N PRO A 8 11.55 -8.34 16.66
CA PRO A 8 10.57 -7.71 15.78
C PRO A 8 10.74 -8.08 14.29
N TYR A 9 11.98 -8.32 13.87
CA TYR A 9 12.30 -8.80 12.54
C TYR A 9 11.76 -10.22 12.27
N GLN A 10 11.97 -11.16 13.18
CA GLN A 10 11.47 -12.54 13.03
C GLN A 10 9.93 -12.58 13.06
N GLN A 11 9.29 -11.71 13.84
CA GLN A 11 7.83 -11.51 13.79
C GLN A 11 7.40 -11.05 12.38
N GLY A 12 8.15 -10.12 11.78
CA GLY A 12 7.96 -9.70 10.39
C GLY A 12 8.10 -10.85 9.38
N GLU A 13 9.09 -11.74 9.54
CA GLU A 13 9.24 -12.88 8.63
C GLU A 13 8.05 -13.84 8.69
N THR A 14 7.54 -14.14 9.88
CA THR A 14 6.37 -15.01 10.04
C THR A 14 5.10 -14.39 9.45
N ALA A 15 4.88 -13.09 9.68
CA ALA A 15 3.76 -12.34 9.14
C ALA A 15 3.83 -12.25 7.60
N PHE A 16 5.03 -12.08 7.02
CA PHE A 16 5.23 -12.10 5.57
C PHE A 16 4.74 -13.41 4.94
N TYR A 17 5.10 -14.56 5.50
CA TYR A 17 4.66 -15.86 4.96
C TYR A 17 3.15 -16.08 5.09
N LYS A 18 2.51 -15.54 6.14
CA LYS A 18 1.05 -15.54 6.29
C LYS A 18 0.39 -14.66 5.21
N ALA A 19 0.87 -13.43 5.04
CA ALA A 19 0.38 -12.49 4.03
C ALA A 19 0.54 -13.02 2.60
N LYS A 20 1.70 -13.62 2.27
CA LYS A 20 1.97 -14.25 0.96
C LYS A 20 1.02 -15.43 0.70
N ARG A 21 0.78 -16.30 1.68
CA ARG A 21 -0.20 -17.40 1.56
C ARG A 21 -1.61 -16.89 1.28
N ARG A 22 -2.05 -15.84 1.98
CA ARG A 22 -3.34 -15.17 1.71
C ARG A 22 -3.41 -14.62 0.29
N ALA A 23 -2.32 -14.00 -0.20
CA ALA A 23 -2.24 -13.47 -1.56
C ALA A 23 -2.36 -14.58 -2.62
N MET A 24 -1.63 -15.69 -2.43
CA MET A 24 -1.67 -16.83 -3.35
C MET A 24 -3.07 -17.45 -3.45
N LEU A 25 -3.73 -17.67 -2.31
CA LEU A 25 -5.11 -18.17 -2.28
C LEU A 25 -6.07 -17.21 -2.98
N HIS A 26 -5.98 -15.90 -2.67
CA HIS A 26 -6.81 -14.89 -3.33
C HIS A 26 -6.61 -14.85 -4.84
N ASN A 27 -5.37 -15.01 -5.31
CA ASN A 27 -5.05 -15.00 -6.74
C ASN A 27 -5.59 -16.24 -7.48
N LEU A 28 -5.57 -17.41 -6.82
CA LEU A 28 -6.20 -18.63 -7.34
C LEU A 28 -7.72 -18.44 -7.48
N TRP A 29 -8.38 -17.91 -6.45
CA TRP A 29 -9.81 -17.62 -6.46
C TRP A 29 -10.21 -16.51 -7.44
N ALA A 30 -9.39 -15.48 -7.61
CA ALA A 30 -9.66 -14.38 -8.53
C ALA A 30 -9.52 -14.78 -10.00
N ARG A 31 -8.61 -15.73 -10.33
CA ARG A 31 -8.51 -16.37 -11.66
C ARG A 31 -9.77 -17.16 -12.01
N ILE A 32 -10.36 -17.85 -11.03
CA ILE A 32 -11.64 -18.57 -11.20
C ILE A 32 -12.81 -17.58 -11.43
N ARG A 33 -12.76 -16.37 -10.83
CA ARG A 33 -13.84 -15.36 -10.90
C ARG A 33 -13.63 -14.21 -11.92
N ARG A 34 -12.68 -14.31 -12.86
CA ARG A 34 -12.35 -13.27 -13.88
C ARG A 34 -12.20 -11.83 -13.31
N LYS A 35 -11.84 -11.66 -12.03
CA LYS A 35 -11.58 -10.32 -11.45
C LYS A 35 -10.10 -9.97 -11.59
N PRO A 36 -9.74 -8.71 -11.91
CA PRO A 36 -8.34 -8.31 -12.03
C PRO A 36 -7.63 -8.45 -10.69
N VAL A 37 -6.52 -9.18 -10.71
CA VAL A 37 -5.76 -9.65 -9.53
C VAL A 37 -4.71 -8.62 -9.07
N GLN A 38 -4.36 -7.68 -9.96
CA GLN A 38 -3.29 -6.71 -9.78
C GLN A 38 -3.83 -5.35 -9.31
N LEU A 39 -2.94 -4.57 -8.70
CA LEU A 39 -3.20 -3.19 -8.31
C LEU A 39 -3.55 -2.32 -9.53
N LEU A 40 -4.38 -1.29 -9.35
CA LEU A 40 -4.66 -0.34 -10.43
C LEU A 40 -3.40 0.50 -10.69
N ALA A 41 -2.89 0.45 -11.93
CA ALA A 41 -1.77 1.29 -12.35
C ALA A 41 -2.28 2.71 -12.63
N PHE A 42 -1.64 3.71 -12.01
CA PHE A 42 -2.00 5.12 -12.15
C PHE A 42 -1.95 5.62 -13.60
N SER A 43 -1.03 5.10 -14.43
CA SER A 43 -0.93 5.47 -15.84
C SER A 43 -2.20 5.24 -16.66
N LYS A 44 -3.09 4.34 -16.21
CA LYS A 44 -4.40 4.13 -16.85
C LYS A 44 -5.42 5.22 -16.51
N VAL A 45 -5.21 5.93 -15.40
CA VAL A 45 -6.03 7.05 -14.92
C VAL A 45 -5.53 8.34 -15.56
N GLU A 46 -4.21 8.58 -15.52
CA GLU A 46 -3.55 9.73 -16.16
C GLU A 46 -3.82 9.80 -17.68
N ALA A 47 -3.85 8.65 -18.38
CA ALA A 47 -4.17 8.64 -19.81
C ALA A 47 -5.63 9.00 -20.14
N ARG A 48 -6.53 9.01 -19.13
CA ARG A 48 -7.97 9.27 -19.30
C ARG A 48 -8.42 10.60 -18.73
N LEU A 49 -7.69 11.15 -17.76
CA LEU A 49 -8.00 12.40 -17.07
C LEU A 49 -6.86 13.39 -17.33
N ARG A 50 -7.16 14.63 -17.73
CA ARG A 50 -6.14 15.66 -17.99
C ARG A 50 -5.67 16.28 -16.66
N LEU A 51 -5.14 15.45 -15.78
CA LEU A 51 -4.69 15.82 -14.43
C LEU A 51 -3.42 16.70 -14.49
N ASN A 52 -3.60 17.98 -14.78
CA ASN A 52 -2.52 18.95 -14.97
C ASN A 52 -2.41 19.97 -13.83
N ILE A 53 -3.38 19.99 -12.91
CA ILE A 53 -3.31 20.79 -11.68
C ILE A 53 -2.87 19.90 -10.52
N GLN A 54 -1.88 20.36 -9.76
CA GLN A 54 -1.40 19.68 -8.56
C GLN A 54 -1.50 20.59 -7.34
N HIS A 55 -2.08 20.08 -6.25
CA HIS A 55 -2.15 20.77 -4.97
C HIS A 55 -1.47 19.93 -3.89
N ASP A 56 -0.45 20.49 -3.23
CA ASP A 56 0.12 19.87 -2.03
C ASP A 56 -0.84 20.06 -0.86
N ARG A 57 -1.37 18.96 -0.33
CA ARG A 57 -2.32 18.94 0.79
C ARG A 57 -1.64 18.59 2.12
N GLY A 58 -0.30 18.51 2.13
CA GLY A 58 0.50 18.21 3.32
C GLY A 58 0.37 16.77 3.80
N VAL A 59 0.74 16.54 5.05
CA VAL A 59 0.63 15.22 5.69
C VAL A 59 -0.76 15.04 6.30
N GLN A 60 -1.43 13.94 5.95
CA GLN A 60 -2.78 13.61 6.41
C GLN A 60 -2.88 12.15 6.82
N ASP A 61 -3.78 11.84 7.75
CA ASP A 61 -4.21 10.46 8.02
C ASP A 61 -5.30 10.05 7.03
N ILE A 62 -4.95 9.22 6.05
CA ILE A 62 -5.86 8.76 5.00
C ILE A 62 -6.39 7.36 5.31
N ALA A 63 -7.62 7.05 4.87
CA ALA A 63 -8.18 5.73 5.10
C ALA A 63 -7.56 4.68 4.16
N LEU A 64 -7.09 3.57 4.72
CA LEU A 64 -6.41 2.52 3.95
C LEU A 64 -7.30 1.90 2.86
N HIS A 65 -8.63 1.96 3.01
CA HIS A 65 -9.57 1.43 2.01
C HIS A 65 -9.71 2.34 0.78
N GLN A 66 -9.37 3.64 0.90
CA GLN A 66 -9.33 4.59 -0.22
C GLN A 66 -8.04 4.46 -1.05
N ILE A 67 -7.03 3.71 -0.57
CA ILE A 67 -5.82 3.40 -1.33
C ILE A 67 -6.12 2.28 -2.33
N VAL A 68 -6.29 2.65 -3.59
CA VAL A 68 -6.79 1.76 -4.67
C VAL A 68 -5.70 1.33 -5.66
N GLY A 69 -4.58 2.05 -5.69
CA GLY A 69 -3.58 1.92 -6.76
C GLY A 69 -2.18 2.34 -6.36
N SER A 70 -1.26 2.24 -7.32
CA SER A 70 0.11 2.72 -7.18
C SER A 70 0.61 3.22 -8.52
N VAL A 71 1.44 4.26 -8.48
CA VAL A 71 2.08 4.89 -9.64
C VAL A 71 3.17 4.00 -10.23
N GLY A 72 3.83 3.20 -9.39
CA GLY A 72 4.87 2.25 -9.80
C GLY A 72 4.84 0.97 -8.98
N ARG A 73 5.38 -0.13 -9.52
CA ARG A 73 5.50 -1.44 -8.81
C ARG A 73 4.17 -2.15 -8.50
N ALA A 74 3.09 -1.79 -9.18
CA ALA A 74 1.79 -2.49 -9.13
C ALA A 74 1.88 -4.02 -9.38
N THR A 75 2.91 -4.48 -10.08
CA THR A 75 3.15 -5.90 -10.40
C THR A 75 3.85 -6.69 -9.27
N GLU A 76 4.31 -6.01 -8.21
CA GLU A 76 4.96 -6.65 -7.05
C GLU A 76 3.99 -6.97 -5.91
N PHE A 77 2.78 -6.42 -5.97
CA PHE A 77 1.74 -6.56 -4.96
C PHE A 77 0.41 -7.02 -5.57
N SER A 78 -0.36 -7.78 -4.79
CA SER A 78 -1.76 -8.06 -5.14
C SER A 78 -2.61 -6.79 -5.03
N LYS A 79 -3.84 -6.80 -5.56
CA LYS A 79 -4.82 -5.71 -5.37
C LYS A 79 -5.05 -5.31 -3.89
N ARG A 80 -4.75 -6.20 -2.94
CA ARG A 80 -4.85 -5.93 -1.49
C ARG A 80 -3.54 -5.45 -0.87
N PHE A 81 -2.55 -5.06 -1.69
CA PHE A 81 -1.19 -4.70 -1.29
C PHE A 81 -0.39 -5.85 -0.66
N LEU A 82 -0.84 -7.10 -0.76
CA LEU A 82 -0.07 -8.24 -0.23
C LEU A 82 1.15 -8.53 -1.10
N PRO A 83 2.33 -8.82 -0.51
CA PRO A 83 3.55 -9.08 -1.26
C PRO A 83 3.42 -10.37 -2.10
N MET A 84 3.85 -10.32 -3.37
CA MET A 84 3.76 -11.47 -4.28
C MET A 84 5.12 -12.13 -4.59
N ARG A 85 6.24 -11.49 -4.23
CA ARG A 85 7.60 -11.97 -4.55
C ARG A 85 8.41 -12.27 -3.29
N GLU A 86 9.15 -13.38 -3.30
CA GLU A 86 10.10 -13.78 -2.23
C GLU A 86 11.12 -12.68 -1.91
N ARG A 87 11.67 -12.04 -2.95
CA ARG A 87 12.69 -10.98 -2.83
C ARG A 87 12.25 -9.77 -2.01
N SER A 88 10.94 -9.61 -1.74
CA SER A 88 10.42 -8.52 -0.90
C SER A 88 10.46 -8.84 0.60
N LYS A 89 10.74 -10.09 1.00
CA LYS A 89 10.66 -10.56 2.39
C LYS A 89 11.49 -9.72 3.35
N GLU A 90 12.76 -9.49 3.03
CA GLU A 90 13.68 -8.77 3.92
C GLU A 90 13.21 -7.33 4.15
N ARG A 91 12.93 -6.59 3.06
CA ARG A 91 12.42 -5.21 3.16
C ARG A 91 11.08 -5.16 3.87
N TRP A 92 10.17 -6.11 3.62
CA TRP A 92 8.87 -6.18 4.29
C TRP A 92 9.01 -6.44 5.79
N SER A 93 9.91 -7.34 6.19
CA SER A 93 10.14 -7.69 7.60
C SER A 93 10.78 -6.53 8.38
N ARG A 94 11.67 -5.76 7.75
CA ARG A 94 12.21 -4.52 8.33
C ARG A 94 11.12 -3.46 8.52
N VAL A 95 10.25 -3.27 7.54
CA VAL A 95 9.10 -2.34 7.65
C VAL A 95 8.14 -2.80 8.74
N TYR A 96 7.87 -4.11 8.85
CA TYR A 96 7.06 -4.66 9.93
C TYR A 96 7.65 -4.37 11.31
N ALA A 97 8.96 -4.63 11.48
CA ALA A 97 9.66 -4.36 12.73
C ALA A 97 9.57 -2.88 13.14
N GLN A 98 9.74 -1.97 12.17
CA GLN A 98 9.59 -0.53 12.39
C GLN A 98 8.13 -0.13 12.70
N ALA A 99 7.16 -0.76 12.07
CA ALA A 99 5.74 -0.45 12.31
C ALA A 99 5.26 -0.79 13.72
N ILE A 100 5.89 -1.77 14.37
CA ILE A 100 5.59 -2.16 15.76
C ILE A 100 6.55 -1.54 16.77
N SER A 101 7.50 -0.73 16.33
CA SER A 101 8.40 0.01 17.22
C SER A 101 7.78 1.35 17.65
N PRO A 102 8.26 1.98 18.73
CA PRO A 102 7.74 3.26 19.21
C PRO A 102 7.85 4.41 18.19
N GLU A 103 8.82 4.35 17.28
CA GLU A 103 9.05 5.36 16.25
C GLU A 103 7.99 5.34 15.15
N GLY A 104 7.36 4.17 14.93
CA GLY A 104 6.37 3.98 13.88
C GLY A 104 6.94 4.14 12.46
N LEU A 105 6.04 4.23 11.48
CA LEU A 105 6.40 4.38 10.07
C LEU A 105 6.38 5.85 9.65
N PRO A 106 7.34 6.30 8.82
CA PRO A 106 7.23 7.60 8.18
C PRO A 106 6.01 7.65 7.24
N PRO A 107 5.45 8.84 6.93
CA PRO A 107 4.35 8.99 5.99
C PRO A 107 4.66 8.39 4.62
N ILE A 108 3.66 7.79 3.98
CA ILE A 108 3.74 7.37 2.57
C ILE A 108 3.55 8.56 1.64
N ASP A 109 3.88 8.43 0.36
CA ASP A 109 3.60 9.48 -0.63
C ASP A 109 2.47 9.00 -1.54
N VAL A 110 1.45 9.84 -1.76
CA VAL A 110 0.29 9.48 -2.57
C VAL A 110 -0.12 10.61 -3.52
N TYR A 111 -0.64 10.21 -4.68
CA TYR A 111 -1.56 11.06 -5.43
C TYR A 111 -2.98 10.84 -4.94
N GLN A 112 -3.74 11.91 -4.79
CA GLN A 112 -5.19 11.89 -4.62
C GLN A 112 -5.87 12.24 -5.94
N VAL A 113 -6.86 11.46 -6.32
CA VAL A 113 -7.79 11.76 -7.42
C VAL A 113 -9.19 11.50 -6.87
N ASP A 114 -10.01 12.55 -6.80
CA ASP A 114 -11.28 12.56 -6.09
C ASP A 114 -11.11 12.02 -4.65
N ASP A 115 -11.90 11.03 -4.25
CA ASP A 115 -11.87 10.39 -2.92
C ASP A 115 -10.91 9.19 -2.83
N THR A 116 -10.00 9.02 -3.81
CA THR A 116 -9.14 7.84 -3.90
C THR A 116 -7.66 8.17 -3.98
N TYR A 117 -6.83 7.25 -3.48
CA TYR A 117 -5.38 7.44 -3.38
C TYR A 117 -4.59 6.40 -4.17
N PHE A 118 -3.50 6.87 -4.77
CA PHE A 118 -2.53 6.07 -5.51
C PHE A 118 -1.15 6.24 -4.90
N VAL A 119 -0.56 5.14 -4.43
CA VAL A 119 0.75 5.16 -3.77
C VAL A 119 1.86 5.50 -4.77
N ILE A 120 2.58 6.58 -4.50
CA ILE A 120 3.83 6.96 -5.19
C ILE A 120 4.98 6.17 -4.56
N ASP A 121 5.18 6.31 -3.24
CA ASP A 121 6.11 5.52 -2.43
C ASP A 121 5.44 4.99 -1.16
N GLY A 122 5.94 3.86 -0.64
CA GLY A 122 5.47 3.29 0.62
C GLY A 122 4.57 2.07 0.47
N ASN A 123 4.57 1.40 -0.67
CA ASN A 123 3.78 0.17 -0.90
C ASN A 123 3.95 -0.91 0.20
N HIS A 124 5.18 -1.12 0.70
CA HIS A 124 5.41 -2.03 1.82
C HIS A 124 4.79 -1.54 3.13
N ARG A 125 4.82 -0.23 3.39
CA ARG A 125 4.20 0.37 4.57
C ARG A 125 2.69 0.15 4.53
N VAL A 126 2.03 0.44 3.41
CA VAL A 126 0.61 0.13 3.20
C VAL A 126 0.31 -1.36 3.42
N SER A 127 1.14 -2.25 2.87
CA SER A 127 0.99 -3.70 3.07
C SER A 127 1.06 -4.11 4.54
N VAL A 128 2.08 -3.62 5.26
CA VAL A 128 2.33 -3.95 6.67
C VAL A 128 1.21 -3.39 7.54
N THR A 129 0.86 -2.12 7.36
CA THR A 129 -0.20 -1.46 8.14
C THR A 129 -1.55 -2.16 7.96
N ARG A 130 -1.86 -2.65 6.73
CA ARG A 130 -3.06 -3.50 6.49
C ARG A 130 -2.97 -4.86 7.17
N GLU A 131 -1.80 -5.50 7.20
CA GLU A 131 -1.63 -6.78 7.90
C GLU A 131 -1.77 -6.62 9.42
N LEU A 132 -1.31 -5.49 9.97
CA LEU A 132 -1.50 -5.10 11.36
C LEU A 132 -2.95 -4.69 11.70
N GLY A 133 -3.84 -4.58 10.71
CA GLY A 133 -5.26 -4.28 10.91
C GLY A 133 -5.58 -2.81 11.19
N ALA A 134 -4.65 -1.89 10.94
CA ALA A 134 -4.93 -0.47 11.07
C ALA A 134 -5.97 -0.01 10.03
N LYS A 135 -6.67 1.09 10.33
CA LYS A 135 -7.72 1.68 9.48
C LYS A 135 -7.20 2.83 8.62
N THR A 136 -6.20 3.55 9.12
CA THR A 136 -5.60 4.74 8.51
C THR A 136 -4.09 4.59 8.40
N ILE A 137 -3.47 5.47 7.62
CA ILE A 137 -2.02 5.62 7.51
C ILE A 137 -1.69 7.08 7.21
N GLN A 138 -0.60 7.60 7.77
CA GLN A 138 -0.10 8.92 7.43
C GLN A 138 0.44 8.94 6.00
N ALA A 139 0.06 9.96 5.24
CA ALA A 139 0.50 10.16 3.87
C ALA A 139 0.77 11.64 3.57
N HIS A 140 1.83 11.95 2.84
CA HIS A 140 1.97 13.20 2.11
C HIS A 140 1.10 13.12 0.86
N VAL A 141 0.16 14.05 0.73
CA VAL A 141 -0.90 14.01 -0.29
C VAL A 141 -0.67 15.08 -1.33
N ILE A 142 -0.50 14.65 -2.58
CA ILE A 142 -0.54 15.53 -3.75
C ILE A 142 -1.88 15.28 -4.44
N GLU A 143 -2.79 16.24 -4.35
CA GLU A 143 -4.08 16.19 -5.03
C GLU A 143 -3.91 16.57 -6.50
N LEU A 144 -4.46 15.73 -7.37
CA LEU A 144 -4.45 15.92 -8.81
C LEU A 144 -5.88 16.23 -9.27
N ALA A 145 -6.06 17.38 -9.90
CA ALA A 145 -7.33 17.82 -10.44
C ALA A 145 -7.25 18.02 -11.96
N ASP A 146 -8.40 17.85 -12.64
CA ASP A 146 -8.56 18.28 -14.02
C ASP A 146 -8.77 19.80 -14.07
N ALA A 147 -8.35 20.47 -15.15
CA ALA A 147 -8.46 21.91 -15.31
C ALA A 147 -9.91 22.43 -15.23
N ASP A 148 -10.88 21.58 -15.52
CA ASP A 148 -12.32 21.90 -15.47
C ASP A 148 -12.96 21.62 -14.09
N HIS A 149 -12.21 21.07 -13.13
CA HIS A 149 -12.69 20.74 -11.78
C HIS A 149 -11.91 21.53 -10.72
N VAL A 150 -12.53 22.59 -10.19
CA VAL A 150 -11.94 23.38 -9.09
C VAL A 150 -12.15 22.61 -7.78
N PRO A 151 -11.09 22.24 -7.04
CA PRO A 151 -11.23 21.53 -5.77
C PRO A 151 -11.91 22.42 -4.72
N ALA A 152 -12.73 21.79 -3.86
CA ALA A 152 -13.45 22.44 -2.77
C ALA A 152 -12.55 22.80 -1.57
#